data_AF-A0A956YTK4-F1
#
_entry.id   AF-A0A956YTK4-F1
#
_cell.length_a   1.000
_cell.length_b   1.000
_cell.length_c   1.000
_cell.angle_alpha   90.00
_cell.angle_beta   90.00
_cell.angle_gamma   90.00
#
_symmetry.space_group_name_H-M   'P 1'
#
loop_
_entity.id
_entity.type
_entity.pdbx_description
1 polymer ?
#
loop_
_entity_poly.entity_id
_entity_poly.type
_entity_poly.pdbx_seq_one_letter_code
_entity_poly.pdbx_strand_id
1 'polypeptide(L)' 'EGLMSDAKTVVLLGLPSAIFGIPMRGKHAPLEIVCLDDLEHTVQLLLHTIGRPLPDLRRGQP' A
#
# COMPACT_ATOMS: atom_id res chain seq x y z
N GLU A 1 -8.37 -4.12 -10.71
CA GLU A 1 -7.32 -3.58 -11.60
C GLU A 1 -6.86 -2.15 -11.30
N GLY A 2 -7.71 -1.18 -10.93
CA GLY A 2 -7.32 0.25 -10.80
C GLY A 2 -6.17 0.55 -9.82
N LEU A 3 -6.19 0.01 -8.59
CA LEU A 3 -5.20 0.35 -7.55
C LEU A 3 -3.74 -0.04 -7.91
N MET A 4 -3.56 -1.21 -8.55
CA MET A 4 -2.24 -1.62 -9.05
C MET A 4 -1.79 -0.79 -10.25
N SER A 5 -2.73 -0.27 -11.04
CA SER A 5 -2.44 0.64 -12.15
C SER A 5 -1.93 1.99 -11.63
N ASP A 6 -2.57 2.55 -10.61
CA ASP A 6 -2.18 3.84 -10.04
C ASP A 6 -0.78 3.79 -9.42
N ALA A 7 -0.49 2.75 -8.63
CA ALA A 7 0.83 2.58 -8.04
C ALA A 7 1.94 2.46 -9.11
N LYS A 8 1.68 1.75 -10.21
CA LYS A 8 2.62 1.64 -11.35
C LYS A 8 2.86 2.99 -12.02
N THR A 9 1.82 3.80 -12.21
CA THR A 9 1.93 5.14 -12.81
C THR A 9 2.76 6.07 -11.94
N VAL A 10 2.61 6.02 -10.62
CA VAL A 10 3.36 6.87 -9.68
C VAL A 10 4.87 6.55 -9.71
N VAL A 11 5.24 5.29 -9.90
CA VAL A 11 6.64 4.88 -10.11
C VAL A 11 7.24 5.52 -11.38
N LEU A 12 6.47 5.60 -12.48
CA LEU A 12 6.92 6.25 -13.72
C LEU A 12 7.14 7.76 -13.55
N LEU A 13 6.37 8.41 -12.68
CA LEU A 13 6.55 9.81 -12.30
C LEU A 13 7.73 10.00 -11.34
N GLY A 14 8.35 8.91 -10.92
CA GLY A 14 9.53 8.96 -10.07
C GLY A 14 9.26 9.24 -8.60
N LEU A 15 8.00 9.18 -8.22
CA LEU A 15 7.54 9.34 -6.86
C LEU A 15 7.63 7.98 -6.15
N PRO A 16 8.26 7.92 -4.97
CA PRO A 16 8.22 6.71 -4.15
C PRO A 16 6.78 6.36 -3.79
N SER A 17 6.35 5.13 -4.09
CA SER A 17 5.00 4.65 -3.77
C SER A 17 5.04 3.24 -3.20
N ALA A 18 4.05 2.93 -2.37
CA ALA A 18 3.85 1.61 -1.78
C ALA A 18 2.35 1.29 -1.75
N ILE A 19 2.01 0.01 -1.86
CA ILE A 19 0.63 -0.47 -1.75
C ILE A 19 0.53 -1.25 -0.43
N PHE A 20 -0.45 -0.87 0.39
CA PHE A 20 -0.86 -1.64 1.56
C PHE A 20 -2.12 -2.41 1.20
N GLY A 21 -2.01 -3.73 1.13
CA GLY A 21 -3.13 -4.62 0.86
C GLY A 21 -3.70 -5.21 2.15
N ILE A 22 -5.02 -5.42 2.17
CA ILE A 22 -5.69 -6.15 3.25
C ILE A 22 -6.07 -7.54 2.70
N PRO A 23 -5.74 -8.64 3.39
CA PRO A 23 -6.21 -9.97 3.02
C PRO A 23 -7.74 -10.03 2.99
N MET A 24 -8.28 -10.57 1.91
CA MET A 24 -9.73 -10.68 1.71
C MET A 24 -10.09 -12.02 1.08
N ARG A 25 -11.28 -12.53 1.40
CA ARG A 25 -11.91 -13.66 0.71
C ARG A 25 -12.99 -13.16 -0.24
N GLY A 26 -13.03 -13.76 -1.43
CA GLY A 26 -14.04 -13.45 -2.44
C GLY A 26 -13.83 -12.08 -3.10
N LYS A 27 -12.58 -11.62 -3.28
CA LYS A 27 -12.31 -10.35 -4.00
C LYS A 27 -13.03 -10.37 -5.36
N HIS A 28 -13.86 -9.38 -5.64
CA HIS A 28 -14.75 -9.26 -6.80
C HIS A 28 -15.97 -10.20 -6.82
N ALA A 29 -16.31 -10.84 -5.70
CA ALA A 29 -17.57 -11.58 -5.52
C ALA A 29 -18.66 -10.67 -4.93
N PRO A 30 -19.95 -11.03 -5.06
CA PRO A 30 -21.06 -10.26 -4.47
C PRO A 30 -20.97 -10.09 -2.94
N LEU A 31 -20.24 -10.99 -2.27
CA LEU A 31 -19.91 -10.89 -0.86
C LEU A 31 -18.39 -10.96 -0.69
N GLU A 32 -17.82 -9.87 -0.17
CA GLU A 32 -16.41 -9.78 0.18
C GLU A 32 -16.28 -9.84 1.71
N ILE A 33 -15.31 -10.62 2.20
CA ILE A 33 -15.09 -10.83 3.63
C ILE A 33 -13.66 -10.44 3.98
N VAL A 34 -13.52 -9.66 5.06
CA VAL A 34 -12.26 -9.20 5.63
C VAL A 34 -12.21 -9.55 7.12
N CYS A 35 -11.02 -9.88 7.63
CA CYS A 35 -10.79 -10.05 9.06
C CYS A 35 -10.61 -8.67 9.72
N LEU A 36 -11.28 -8.42 10.85
CA LEU A 36 -11.16 -7.14 11.56
C LEU A 36 -9.75 -6.91 12.10
N ASP A 37 -9.08 -7.96 12.57
CA ASP A 37 -7.70 -7.86 13.04
C ASP A 37 -6.75 -7.47 11.89
N ASP A 38 -6.93 -8.04 10.70
CA ASP A 38 -6.11 -7.69 9.52
C ASP A 38 -6.33 -6.23 9.10
N LEU A 39 -7.57 -5.74 9.19
CA LEU A 39 -7.90 -4.33 8.96
C LEU A 39 -7.20 -3.43 9.98
N GLU A 40 -7.30 -3.75 11.27
CA GLU A 40 -6.65 -2.98 12.34
C GLU A 40 -5.14 -2.93 12.15
N HIS A 41 -4.48 -4.07 11.95
CA HIS A 41 -3.04 -4.13 11.76
C HIS A 41 -2.59 -3.39 10.49
N THR A 42 -3.38 -3.43 9.42
CA THR A 42 -3.06 -2.68 8.20
C THR A 42 -3.14 -1.16 8.43
N VAL A 43 -4.12 -0.69 9.20
CA VAL A 43 -4.22 0.73 9.60
C VAL A 43 -3.04 1.13 10.49
N GLN A 44 -2.68 0.30 11.46
CA GLN A 44 -1.50 0.55 12.32
C GLN A 44 -0.22 0.64 11.49
N LEU A 45 -0.05 -0.26 10.50
CA LEU A 45 1.10 -0.24 9.60
C LEU A 45 1.15 1.03 8.74
N LEU A 46 0.00 1.49 8.23
CA LEU A 46 -0.09 2.75 7.48
C LEU A 46 0.32 3.93 8.36
N LEU A 47 -0.25 4.05 9.56
CA LEU A 47 0.05 5.12 10.53
C LEU A 47 1.54 5.14 10.89
N HIS A 48 2.12 3.97 11.14
CA HIS A 48 3.54 3.84 11.44
C HIS A 48 4.43 4.24 10.27
N THR A 49 4.00 3.96 9.04
CA THR A 49 4.76 4.32 7.83
C THR A 49 4.74 5.82 7.60
N ILE A 50 3.58 6.48 7.69
CA ILE A 50 3.47 7.93 7.47
C ILE A 50 4.07 8.75 8.62
N GLY A 51 4.12 8.18 9.83
CA GLY A 51 4.70 8.81 11.01
C GLY A 51 6.23 8.72 11.07
N ARG A 52 6.86 7.96 10.18
CA ARG A 52 8.33 7.83 10.10
C ARG A 52 8.89 8.73 9.00
N PRO A 53 10.07 9.34 9.21
CA PRO A 53 10.78 9.98 8.11
C PRO A 53 11.01 8.95 7.01
N LEU A 54 10.65 9.32 5.78
CA LEU A 54 10.97 8.49 4.63
C LEU A 54 12.50 8.31 4.60
N PRO A 55 13.00 7.10 4.30
CA PRO A 55 14.43 6.91 4.10
C PRO A 55 14.93 7.90 3.05
N ASP A 56 16.19 8.33 3.15
CA ASP A 56 16.77 9.24 2.16
C ASP A 56 16.86 8.52 0.80
N LEU A 57 15.83 8.72 -0.03
CA LEU A 57 15.72 8.10 -1.35
C LEU A 57 16.50 8.94 -2.37
N ARG A 58 17.82 9.07 -2.16
CA ARG A 58 18.71 9.67 -3.16
C ARG A 58 18.83 8.71 -4.33
N ARG A 59 18.37 9.14 -5.51
CA ARG A 59 18.72 8.44 -6.75
C ARG A 59 20.23 8.56 -6.99
N GLY A 60 20.90 7.43 -7.13
CA GLY A 60 22.25 7.37 -7.67
C GLY A 60 23.40 7.67 -6.70
N GLN A 61 23.34 7.21 -5.45
CA GLN A 61 24.61 6.96 -4.74
C GLN A 61 25.25 5.67 -5.29
N PRO A 62 26.58 5.66 -5.52
CA PRO A 62 27.30 4.49 -6.03
C PRO A 62 27.30 3.31 -5.04
#